data_AF-A0A957BBV9-F1
#
_entry.id   AF-A0A957BBV9-F1
#
_cell.length_a   1.000
_cell.length_b   1.000
_cell.length_c   1.000
_cell.angle_alpha   90.00
_cell.angle_beta   90.00
_cell.angle_gamma   90.00
#
_symmetry.space_group_name_H-M   'P 1'
#
loop_
_entity.id
_entity.type
_entity.pdbx_description
1 polymer ?
#
loop_
_entity_poly.entity_id
_entity_poly.type
_entity_poly.pdbx_seq_one_letter_code
_entity_poly.pdbx_strand_id
1 'polypeptide(L)' 'EENGIAASGYRLMVNCNKDGGQEVFHIHMHLLGGRNLGPMLTKHD' A
#
# COMPACT_ATOMS: atom_id res chain seq x y z
N GLU A 1 10.67 -18.15 0.83
CA GLU A 1 9.62 -17.12 0.94
C GLU A 1 9.57 -16.35 -0.37
N GLU A 2 8.46 -16.45 -1.09
CA GLU A 2 8.36 -16.24 -2.55
C GLU A 2 8.72 -14.83 -3.06
N ASN A 3 8.57 -13.80 -2.21
CA ASN A 3 8.73 -12.40 -2.65
C ASN A 3 9.99 -11.72 -2.12
N GLY A 4 10.77 -12.33 -1.22
CA GLY A 4 12.02 -11.75 -0.70
C GLY A 4 11.91 -10.41 0.06
N ILE A 5 10.69 -9.95 0.35
CA ILE A 5 10.43 -8.64 1.00
C ILE A 5 10.12 -8.72 2.49
N ALA A 6 10.02 -9.93 3.07
CA ALA A 6 9.62 -10.11 4.46
C ALA A 6 10.62 -9.45 5.44
N ALA A 7 11.91 -9.68 5.25
CA ALA A 7 12.96 -9.15 6.12
C ALA A 7 13.19 -7.64 5.94
N SER A 8 13.05 -7.11 4.72
CA SER A 8 13.22 -5.68 4.42
C SER A 8 11.96 -4.84 4.71
N GLY A 9 10.82 -5.49 4.87
CA GLY A 9 9.53 -4.87 5.17
C GLY A 9 8.66 -4.60 3.95
N TYR A 10 7.37 -4.43 4.20
CA TYR A 10 6.34 -4.15 3.19
C TYR A 10 5.18 -3.36 3.79
N ARG A 11 4.32 -2.80 2.93
CA ARG A 11 3.08 -2.09 3.31
C ARG A 11 1.88 -2.82 2.74
N LEU A 12 0.85 -2.96 3.58
CA LEU A 12 -0.49 -3.38 3.18
C LEU A 12 -1.39 -2.15 3.14
N MET A 13 -2.17 -2.00 2.07
CA MET A 13 -3.07 -0.86 1.88
C MET A 13 -4.42 -1.32 1.35
N VAL A 14 -5.50 -0.74 1.88
CA VAL A 14 -6.87 -0.97 1.46
C VAL A 14 -7.51 0.39 1.21
N ASN A 15 -8.00 0.61 0.00
CA ASN A 15 -8.66 1.84 -0.40
C ASN A 15 -10.18 1.68 -0.28
N CYS A 16 -10.86 2.64 0.34
CA CYS A 16 -12.30 2.58 0.57
C CYS A 16 -12.97 3.90 0.16
N ASN A 17 -13.97 3.81 -0.73
CA ASN A 17 -14.74 4.93 -1.26
C ASN A 17 -13.86 6.03 -1.91
N LYS A 18 -14.47 7.20 -2.12
CA LYS A 18 -13.93 8.33 -2.89
C LYS A 18 -12.58 8.83 -2.34
N ASP A 19 -12.53 9.21 -1.07
CA ASP A 19 -11.34 9.85 -0.50
C ASP A 19 -10.19 8.86 -0.25
N GLY A 20 -10.50 7.56 -0.20
CA GLY A 20 -9.51 6.49 -0.20
C GLY A 20 -8.99 6.12 -1.60
N GLY A 21 -9.57 6.66 -2.68
CA GLY A 21 -9.17 6.32 -4.06
C GLY A 21 -9.54 4.89 -4.47
N GLN A 22 -10.71 4.38 -4.06
CA GLN A 22 -11.17 3.06 -4.48
C GLN A 22 -11.68 3.06 -5.93
N GLU A 23 -11.10 2.22 -6.78
CA GLU A 23 -11.52 2.04 -8.18
C GLU A 23 -12.33 0.75 -8.39
N VAL A 24 -11.91 -0.36 -7.78
CA VAL A 24 -12.61 -1.66 -7.87
C VAL A 24 -13.46 -1.90 -6.62
N PHE A 25 -14.77 -2.03 -6.82
CA PHE A 25 -15.76 -2.21 -5.74
C PHE A 25 -15.88 -3.66 -5.25
N HIS A 26 -14.74 -4.28 -5.00
CA HIS A 26 -14.56 -5.49 -4.21
C HIS A 26 -13.43 -5.20 -3.23
N ILE A 27 -13.60 -5.48 -1.94
CA ILE A 27 -12.53 -5.27 -0.96
C ILE A 27 -11.25 -6.01 -1.37
N HIS A 28 -10.15 -5.29 -1.52
CA HIS A 28 -8.86 -5.87 -1.89
C HIS A 28 -7.74 -5.12 -1.18
N MET A 29 -6.58 -5.77 -1.13
CA MET A 29 -5.40 -5.27 -0.43
C MET A 29 -4.22 -5.21 -1.39
N HIS A 30 -3.54 -4.08 -1.41
CA HIS A 30 -2.27 -3.93 -2.11
C HIS A 30 -1.12 -4.36 -1.18
N LEU A 31 -0.26 -5.25 -1.67
CA LEU A 31 1.02 -5.57 -1.06
C LEU A 31 2.12 -4.82 -1.82
N LEU A 32 2.79 -3.89 -1.13
CA LEU A 32 3.83 -3.03 -1.69
C LEU A 32 5.15 -3.32 -0.96
N GLY A 33 6.23 -3.57 -1.70
CA GLY A 33 7.54 -3.87 -1.11
C GLY A 33 8.66 -3.83 -2.16
N GLY A 34 9.87 -4.24 -1.75
CA GLY A 34 11.04 -4.34 -2.65
C GLY A 34 11.91 -3.08 -2.72
N ARG A 35 11.54 -2.01 -2.01
CA ARG A 35 12.30 -0.77 -1.86
C ARG A 35 11.80 0.03 -0.65
N ASN A 36 12.53 1.08 -0.25
CA ASN A 36 12.01 2.07 0.68
C ASN A 36 10.79 2.77 0.07
N LEU A 37 9.62 2.64 0.71
CA LEU A 37 8.34 3.16 0.24
C LEU A 37 8.08 4.62 0.66
N GLY A 38 8.97 5.21 1.48
CA GLY A 38 8.78 6.56 2.02
C GLY A 38 7.62 6.67 3.02
N PRO A 39 7.29 7.89 3.48
CA PRO A 39 6.15 8.14 4.34
C PRO A 39 4.82 7.71 3.70
N MET A 40 3.82 7.40 4.52
CA MET A 40 2.51 6.93 4.01
C MET A 40 1.66 8.07 3.47
N LEU A 41 1.60 9.19 4.19
CA LEU A 41 0.98 10.43 3.75
C LEU A 41 1.92 11.57 4.14
N THR A 42 2.22 12.42 3.18
CA THR A 42 2.87 13.71 3.42
C THR A 42 1.84 14.79 3.14
N LYS A 43 1.79 15.82 3.98
CA LYS A 43 1.04 17.03 3.60
C LYS A 43 1.66 17.56 2.31
N HIS A 44 0.83 17.79 1.31
CA HIS A 44 1.16 18.79 0.31
C HIS A 44 0.67 20.10 0.92
N ASP A 45 1.61 21.03 1.11
CA ASP A 45 1.28 22.43 1.37
C ASP A 45 0.57 23.03 0.16
#